data_AF-A0A4R8JM27-F1
#
_entry.id   AF-A0A4R8JM27-F1
#
_cell.length_a   1.000
_cell.length_b   1.000
_cell.length_c   1.000
_cell.angle_alpha   90.00
_cell.angle_beta   90.00
_cell.angle_gamma   90.00
#
_symmetry.space_group_name_H-M   'P 1'
#
loop_
_entity.id
_entity.type
_entity.pdbx_description
1 polymer ?
#
loop_
_entity_poly.entity_id
_entity_poly.type
_entity_poly.pdbx_seq_one_letter_code
_entity_poly.pdbx_strand_id
1 'polypeptide(L)'
;MPAFAKNTRREAFVGVVFALSLVIMPWVYELLWYAHPDYFRVQAGVNVLPTELYSIAGEYSAYADGPSLPPMTLQSEQDDAANKILSIYRQFQATSVMLSTKRVELKKRQIGVQEEYKSFEASQWNQYEQFVAKKGLEFQPEIQHLTGAMHLILKQAGVAVPEQLPTGPLAVAYANLNVELARVQFKLTTAELDARVYGMGHLTDFQKLAPQQEYLKHYHEVETLEKEIFALQESTNKFHGQLYDAFVAYRNAALETLGYWDFFYFSVGAATTATFGDIAPNSKVVRILVCLQVFASIAGTGFVMSRLTRDRPTKPPAEKTP
;
A
#
# COMPACT_ATOMS: atom_id res chain seq x y z
N MET A 1 -28.67 -72.43 -7.16
CA MET A 1 -29.40 -71.17 -6.88
C MET A 1 -28.59 -70.05 -6.18
N PRO A 2 -27.28 -69.79 -6.46
CA PRO A 2 -26.60 -68.59 -5.95
C PRO A 2 -26.49 -67.42 -6.95
N ALA A 3 -26.70 -67.66 -8.26
CA ALA A 3 -26.51 -66.65 -9.31
C ALA A 3 -27.62 -65.58 -9.34
N PHE A 4 -28.88 -65.96 -9.05
CA PHE A 4 -30.02 -65.04 -9.05
C PHE A 4 -29.97 -64.02 -7.88
N ALA A 5 -29.54 -64.44 -6.69
CA ALA A 5 -29.42 -63.54 -5.53
C ALA A 5 -28.30 -62.48 -5.70
N LYS A 6 -27.24 -62.81 -6.45
CA LYS A 6 -26.08 -61.94 -6.66
C LYS A 6 -26.36 -60.80 -7.65
N ASN A 7 -27.18 -61.05 -8.67
CA ASN A 7 -27.65 -60.01 -9.58
C ASN A 7 -28.57 -59.03 -8.83
N THR A 8 -29.58 -59.53 -8.12
CA THR A 8 -30.56 -58.68 -7.42
C THR A 8 -29.91 -57.64 -6.47
N ARG A 9 -28.81 -57.99 -5.79
CA ARG A 9 -28.05 -57.05 -4.92
C ARG A 9 -27.27 -55.99 -5.69
N ARG A 10 -26.58 -56.37 -6.79
CA ARG A 10 -25.86 -55.40 -7.64
C ARG A 10 -26.81 -54.40 -8.28
N GLU A 11 -28.02 -54.86 -8.56
CA GLU A 11 -29.03 -54.10 -9.28
C GLU A 11 -29.77 -53.12 -8.34
N ALA A 12 -30.10 -53.54 -7.11
CA ALA A 12 -30.57 -52.63 -6.06
C ALA A 12 -29.51 -51.57 -5.70
N PHE A 13 -28.23 -51.96 -5.70
CA PHE A 13 -27.12 -51.04 -5.47
C PHE A 13 -27.05 -49.93 -6.53
N VAL A 14 -27.22 -50.23 -7.81
CA VAL A 14 -27.21 -49.20 -8.89
C VAL A 14 -28.37 -48.20 -8.74
N GLY A 15 -29.59 -48.68 -8.43
CA GLY A 15 -30.74 -47.80 -8.20
C GLY A 15 -30.56 -46.88 -6.97
N VAL A 16 -30.01 -47.42 -5.89
CA VAL A 16 -29.69 -46.64 -4.67
C VAL A 16 -28.59 -45.62 -4.95
N VAL A 17 -27.53 -45.99 -5.69
CA VAL A 17 -26.45 -45.06 -6.07
C VAL A 17 -26.98 -43.92 -6.94
N PHE A 18 -27.90 -44.21 -7.87
CA PHE A 18 -28.55 -43.19 -8.71
C PHE A 18 -29.44 -42.24 -7.88
N ALA A 19 -30.26 -42.78 -6.98
CA ALA A 19 -31.08 -41.94 -6.08
C ALA A 19 -30.21 -41.09 -5.14
N LEU A 20 -29.12 -41.66 -4.62
CA LEU A 20 -28.16 -40.94 -3.78
C LEU A 20 -27.42 -39.86 -4.57
N SER A 21 -27.08 -40.07 -5.85
CA SER A 21 -26.41 -39.03 -6.64
C SER A 21 -27.28 -37.81 -6.86
N LEU A 22 -28.61 -37.97 -6.96
CA LEU A 22 -29.55 -36.85 -7.06
C LEU A 22 -29.63 -36.00 -5.78
N VAL A 23 -29.33 -36.57 -4.62
CA VAL A 23 -29.37 -35.86 -3.33
C VAL A 23 -28.00 -35.30 -2.94
N ILE A 24 -26.92 -36.03 -3.27
CA ILE A 24 -25.54 -35.68 -2.94
C ILE A 24 -24.99 -34.62 -3.89
N MET A 25 -25.28 -34.69 -5.20
CA MET A 25 -24.73 -33.71 -6.14
C MET A 25 -25.17 -32.26 -5.87
N PRO A 26 -26.43 -31.98 -5.49
CA PRO A 26 -26.84 -30.65 -5.04
C PRO A 26 -26.00 -30.10 -3.89
N TRP A 27 -25.69 -30.94 -2.89
CA TRP A 27 -24.79 -30.59 -1.79
C TRP A 27 -23.38 -30.26 -2.29
N VAL A 28 -22.85 -31.04 -3.23
CA VAL A 28 -21.54 -30.77 -3.85
C VAL A 28 -21.55 -29.45 -4.61
N TYR A 29 -22.62 -29.17 -5.35
CA TYR A 29 -22.78 -27.92 -6.09
C TYR A 29 -22.91 -26.71 -5.17
N GLU A 30 -23.67 -26.82 -4.09
CA GLU A 30 -23.79 -25.79 -3.07
C GLU A 30 -22.46 -25.51 -2.36
N LEU A 31 -21.70 -26.54 -1.99
CA LEU A 31 -20.36 -26.37 -1.41
C LEU A 31 -19.41 -25.66 -2.38
N LEU A 32 -19.44 -26.03 -3.66
CA LEU A 32 -18.65 -25.37 -4.69
C LEU A 32 -19.08 -23.92 -4.91
N TRP A 33 -20.38 -23.63 -4.77
CA TRP A 33 -20.94 -22.28 -4.86
C TRP A 33 -20.53 -21.40 -3.67
N TYR A 34 -20.57 -21.91 -2.44
CA TYR A 34 -20.10 -21.18 -1.25
C TYR A 34 -18.61 -20.85 -1.33
N ALA A 35 -17.81 -21.79 -1.84
CA ALA A 35 -16.39 -21.59 -2.06
C ALA A 35 -16.12 -20.60 -3.21
N HIS A 36 -16.83 -20.77 -4.32
CA HIS A 36 -16.60 -20.11 -5.60
C HIS A 36 -17.94 -19.80 -6.32
N PRO A 37 -18.59 -18.67 -6.02
CA PRO A 37 -19.86 -18.30 -6.65
C PRO A 37 -19.70 -17.95 -8.14
N ASP A 38 -18.48 -17.83 -8.65
CA ASP A 38 -18.18 -17.69 -10.07
C ASP A 38 -18.27 -19.02 -10.85
N TYR A 39 -18.41 -20.16 -10.17
CA TYR A 39 -18.47 -21.47 -10.82
C TYR A 39 -19.80 -21.77 -11.54
N PHE A 40 -20.86 -21.04 -11.20
CA PHE A 40 -22.18 -21.15 -11.82
C PHE A 40 -22.67 -19.78 -12.29
N ARG A 41 -23.36 -19.73 -13.43
CA ARG A 41 -24.04 -18.53 -13.95
C ARG A 41 -25.54 -18.68 -13.74
N VAL A 42 -26.19 -17.62 -13.31
CA VAL A 42 -27.65 -17.53 -13.21
C VAL A 42 -28.16 -16.69 -14.38
N GLN A 43 -29.17 -17.15 -15.12
CA GLN A 43 -29.65 -16.45 -16.31
C GLN A 43 -30.30 -15.08 -16.03
N ALA A 44 -30.65 -14.79 -14.76
CA ALA A 44 -31.15 -13.50 -14.30
C ALA A 44 -30.07 -12.50 -13.86
N GLY A 45 -28.79 -12.89 -13.91
CA GLY A 45 -27.67 -12.04 -13.53
C GLY A 45 -26.35 -12.79 -13.65
N VAL A 46 -25.43 -12.26 -14.46
CA VAL A 46 -24.16 -12.95 -14.69
C VAL A 46 -23.28 -12.80 -13.45
N ASN A 47 -23.00 -13.90 -12.75
CA ASN A 47 -21.95 -13.96 -11.72
C ASN A 47 -20.58 -13.82 -12.38
N VAL A 48 -20.17 -12.59 -12.69
CA VAL A 48 -18.81 -12.29 -13.12
C VAL A 48 -18.19 -11.44 -12.05
N LEU A 49 -17.66 -12.11 -11.04
CA LEU A 49 -16.56 -11.53 -10.30
C LEU A 49 -15.42 -12.52 -10.35
N PRO A 50 -14.42 -12.30 -11.22
CA PRO A 50 -13.30 -13.20 -11.29
C PRO A 50 -12.60 -13.12 -9.94
N THR A 51 -12.32 -14.27 -9.35
CA THR A 51 -11.40 -14.47 -8.23
C THR A 51 -10.08 -13.68 -8.41
N GLU A 52 -9.73 -13.35 -9.67
CA GLU A 52 -8.68 -12.41 -10.06
C GLU A 52 -8.83 -11.01 -9.44
N LEU A 53 -10.02 -10.53 -9.09
CA LEU A 53 -10.20 -9.20 -8.48
C LEU A 53 -9.90 -9.18 -7.00
N TYR A 54 -10.20 -10.27 -6.29
CA TYR A 54 -9.79 -10.44 -4.92
C TYR A 54 -8.27 -10.61 -4.84
N SER A 55 -7.66 -11.34 -5.78
CA SER A 55 -6.20 -11.43 -5.87
C SER A 55 -5.58 -10.10 -6.29
N ILE A 56 -6.15 -9.36 -7.26
CA ILE A 56 -5.69 -8.01 -7.61
C ILE A 56 -5.80 -7.08 -6.40
N ALA A 57 -6.90 -7.09 -5.66
CA ALA A 57 -7.05 -6.27 -4.46
C ALA A 57 -6.11 -6.70 -3.32
N GLY A 58 -5.83 -7.99 -3.16
CA GLY A 58 -4.92 -8.49 -2.11
C GLY A 58 -3.43 -8.39 -2.46
N GLU A 59 -3.07 -8.51 -3.74
CA GLU A 59 -1.68 -8.51 -4.24
C GLU A 59 -1.18 -7.11 -4.58
N TYR A 60 -2.07 -6.18 -4.97
CA TYR A 60 -1.68 -4.77 -5.10
C TYR A 60 -1.52 -4.16 -3.72
N SER A 61 -0.27 -4.16 -3.23
CA SER A 61 0.08 -3.26 -2.16
C SER A 61 -0.20 -1.83 -2.64
N ALA A 62 -0.94 -1.06 -1.85
CA ALA A 62 -1.15 0.38 -2.03
C ALA A 62 0.16 1.21 -2.02
N TYR A 63 1.32 0.53 -2.03
CA TYR A 63 2.64 1.07 -1.72
C TYR A 63 3.69 0.75 -2.78
N ALA A 64 3.41 -0.16 -3.73
CA ALA A 64 4.39 -0.51 -4.74
C ALA A 64 4.48 0.57 -5.81
N ASP A 65 5.71 0.95 -6.18
CA ASP A 65 6.06 1.72 -7.39
C ASP A 65 5.76 0.92 -8.68
N GLY A 66 4.79 0.00 -8.62
CA GLY A 66 4.41 -0.89 -9.69
C GLY A 66 3.60 -0.18 -10.77
N PRO A 67 3.47 -0.82 -11.95
CA PRO A 67 2.67 -0.28 -13.05
C PRO A 67 1.23 0.00 -12.63
N SER A 68 0.53 0.85 -13.39
CA SER A 68 -0.91 1.05 -13.20
C SER A 68 -1.67 -0.26 -13.36
N LEU A 69 -2.69 -0.45 -12.53
CA LEU A 69 -3.59 -1.59 -12.64
C LEU A 69 -4.19 -1.73 -14.07
N PRO A 70 -4.41 -2.96 -14.58
CA PRO A 70 -5.03 -3.17 -15.88
C PRO A 70 -6.48 -2.64 -15.89
N PRO A 71 -6.99 -2.15 -17.03
CA PRO A 71 -8.37 -1.70 -17.14
C PRO A 71 -9.32 -2.88 -16.91
N MET A 72 -10.30 -2.69 -16.02
CA MET A 72 -11.37 -3.65 -15.80
C MET A 72 -12.51 -3.45 -16.81
N THR A 73 -12.89 -4.50 -17.51
CA THR A 73 -14.14 -4.56 -18.29
C THR A 73 -15.14 -5.47 -17.57
N LEU A 74 -16.14 -4.87 -16.92
CA LEU A 74 -17.30 -5.57 -16.36
C LEU A 74 -18.48 -5.43 -17.35
N GLN A 75 -19.17 -6.52 -17.67
CA GLN A 75 -20.37 -6.51 -18.53
C GLN A 75 -21.63 -6.23 -17.68
N SER A 76 -22.57 -5.47 -18.25
CA SER A 76 -23.48 -4.52 -17.58
C SER A 76 -24.88 -5.05 -17.22
N GLU A 77 -25.00 -6.13 -16.43
CA GLU A 77 -26.36 -6.59 -16.01
C GLU A 77 -26.51 -6.79 -14.48
N GLN A 78 -25.50 -6.44 -13.69
CA GLN A 78 -25.60 -6.24 -12.23
C GLN A 78 -25.13 -4.82 -11.87
N ASP A 79 -25.81 -3.85 -12.47
CA ASP A 79 -25.32 -2.48 -12.65
C ASP A 79 -24.87 -1.82 -11.34
N ASP A 80 -25.61 -1.87 -10.24
CA ASP A 80 -25.29 -1.03 -9.09
C ASP A 80 -24.02 -1.47 -8.32
N ALA A 81 -23.86 -2.78 -8.07
CA ALA A 81 -22.71 -3.29 -7.33
C ALA A 81 -21.45 -3.31 -8.19
N ALA A 82 -21.56 -3.70 -9.47
CA ALA A 82 -20.46 -3.68 -10.41
C ALA A 82 -20.01 -2.23 -10.71
N ASN A 83 -20.94 -1.29 -10.90
CA ASN A 83 -20.60 0.12 -11.09
C ASN A 83 -19.96 0.73 -9.83
N LYS A 84 -20.42 0.34 -8.64
CA LYS A 84 -19.79 0.76 -7.38
C LYS A 84 -18.34 0.30 -7.31
N ILE A 85 -18.07 -0.99 -7.54
CA ILE A 85 -16.70 -1.55 -7.59
C ILE A 85 -15.85 -0.83 -8.63
N LEU A 86 -16.37 -0.67 -9.86
CA LEU A 86 -15.66 0.00 -10.95
C LEU A 86 -15.34 1.46 -10.63
N SER A 87 -16.26 2.17 -9.98
CA SER A 87 -16.08 3.57 -9.60
C SER A 87 -14.99 3.73 -8.54
N ILE A 88 -15.01 2.90 -7.49
CA ILE A 88 -13.99 2.89 -6.43
C ILE A 88 -12.63 2.51 -7.03
N TYR A 89 -12.61 1.52 -7.92
CA TYR A 89 -11.39 1.09 -8.60
C TYR A 89 -10.77 2.19 -9.46
N ARG A 90 -11.58 2.92 -10.25
CA ARG A 90 -11.10 4.05 -11.05
C ARG A 90 -10.53 5.17 -10.17
N GLN A 91 -11.18 5.46 -9.03
CA GLN A 91 -10.67 6.45 -8.07
C GLN A 91 -9.38 5.98 -7.40
N PHE A 92 -9.30 4.71 -7.01
CA PHE A 92 -8.08 4.09 -6.50
C PHE A 92 -6.93 4.20 -7.51
N GLN A 93 -7.17 3.82 -8.77
CA GLN A 93 -6.18 3.88 -9.84
C GLN A 93 -5.70 5.32 -10.09
N ALA A 94 -6.62 6.27 -10.22
CA ALA A 94 -6.27 7.68 -10.42
C ALA A 94 -5.42 8.22 -9.25
N THR A 95 -5.81 7.92 -8.02
CA THR A 95 -5.08 8.35 -6.81
C THR A 95 -3.69 7.70 -6.73
N SER A 96 -3.59 6.40 -7.05
CA SER A 96 -2.32 5.68 -7.08
C SER A 96 -1.34 6.24 -8.12
N VAL A 97 -1.83 6.62 -9.31
CA VAL A 97 -0.99 7.24 -10.35
C VAL A 97 -0.51 8.62 -9.91
N MET A 98 -1.38 9.42 -9.29
CA MET A 98 -1.00 10.73 -8.72
C MET A 98 0.05 10.56 -7.62
N LEU A 99 -0.15 9.61 -6.70
CA LEU A 99 0.79 9.29 -5.63
C LEU A 99 2.18 8.90 -6.17
N SER A 100 2.23 8.00 -7.15
CA SER A 100 3.48 7.59 -7.80
C SER A 100 4.20 8.78 -8.45
N THR A 101 3.46 9.61 -9.20
CA THR A 101 4.01 10.81 -9.85
C THR A 101 4.60 11.78 -8.83
N LYS A 102 3.87 12.03 -7.74
CA LYS A 102 4.30 12.93 -6.66
C LYS A 102 5.51 12.39 -5.89
N ARG A 103 5.61 11.07 -5.67
CA ARG A 103 6.79 10.44 -5.06
C ARG A 103 8.05 10.60 -5.93
N VAL A 104 7.92 10.46 -7.24
CA VAL A 104 9.02 10.70 -8.18
C VAL A 104 9.44 12.18 -8.14
N GLU A 105 8.48 13.09 -8.13
CA GLU A 105 8.73 14.53 -7.98
C GLU A 105 9.45 14.85 -6.65
N LEU A 106 9.00 14.26 -5.54
CA LEU A 106 9.60 14.44 -4.22
C LEU A 106 11.06 14.01 -4.22
N LYS A 107 11.35 12.82 -4.73
CA LYS A 107 12.72 12.30 -4.81
C LYS A 107 13.63 13.24 -5.61
N LYS A 108 13.14 13.77 -6.74
CA LYS A 108 13.90 14.73 -7.55
C LYS A 108 14.19 16.02 -6.78
N ARG A 109 13.18 16.58 -6.09
CA ARG A 109 13.32 17.84 -5.32
C ARG A 109 14.20 17.67 -4.09
N GLN A 110 14.10 16.54 -3.39
CA GLN A 110 14.94 16.23 -2.22
C GLN A 110 16.43 16.19 -2.59
N ILE A 111 16.79 15.65 -3.76
CA ILE A 111 18.17 15.67 -4.26
C ILE A 111 18.65 17.12 -4.44
N GLY A 112 17.85 17.97 -5.10
CA GLY A 112 18.20 19.39 -5.30
C GLY A 112 18.39 20.14 -3.98
N VAL A 113 17.45 20.00 -3.03
CA VAL A 113 17.57 20.61 -1.70
C VAL A 113 18.80 20.10 -0.94
N GLN A 114 19.14 18.82 -1.06
CA GLN A 114 20.33 18.25 -0.42
C GLN A 114 21.64 18.81 -0.99
N GLU A 115 21.69 19.06 -2.31
CA GLU A 115 22.82 19.71 -2.97
C GLU A 115 22.96 21.17 -2.54
N GLU A 116 21.85 21.91 -2.46
CA GLU A 116 21.80 23.31 -2.05
C GLU A 116 22.15 23.51 -0.56
N TYR A 117 21.84 22.54 0.31
CA TYR A 117 22.00 22.64 1.77
C TYR A 117 23.42 23.05 2.20
N LYS A 118 24.46 22.49 1.59
CA LYS A 118 25.85 22.82 1.94
C LYS A 118 26.17 24.29 1.71
N SER A 119 25.65 24.85 0.61
CA SER A 119 25.84 26.26 0.27
C SER A 119 25.05 27.17 1.20
N PHE A 120 23.82 26.77 1.56
CA PHE A 120 22.99 27.45 2.55
C PHE A 120 23.68 27.52 3.92
N GLU A 121 24.16 26.37 4.41
CA GLU A 121 24.85 26.23 5.69
C GLU A 121 26.13 27.07 5.73
N ALA A 122 26.97 26.97 4.70
CA ALA A 122 28.20 27.77 4.62
C ALA A 122 27.92 29.28 4.61
N SER A 123 26.87 29.70 3.88
CA SER A 123 26.45 31.10 3.83
C SER A 123 25.94 31.60 5.18
N GLN A 124 25.13 30.79 5.87
CA GLN A 124 24.60 31.10 7.20
C GLN A 124 25.72 31.23 8.24
N TRP A 125 26.66 30.28 8.25
CA TRP A 125 27.83 30.32 9.14
C TRP A 125 28.72 31.54 8.88
N ASN A 126 28.91 31.92 7.61
CA ASN A 126 29.68 33.11 7.28
C ASN A 126 29.02 34.39 7.83
N GLN A 127 27.70 34.53 7.71
CA GLN A 127 26.99 35.67 8.30
C GLN A 127 27.08 35.69 9.83
N TYR A 128 26.94 34.53 10.46
CA TYR A 128 27.08 34.37 11.90
C TYR A 128 28.50 34.75 12.37
N GLU A 129 29.55 34.25 11.75
CA GLU A 129 30.93 34.58 12.14
C GLU A 129 31.24 36.05 11.87
N GLN A 130 30.71 36.66 10.80
CA GLN A 130 30.83 38.10 10.57
C GLN A 130 30.16 38.92 11.67
N PHE A 131 29.00 38.48 12.17
CA PHE A 131 28.32 39.12 13.29
C PHE A 131 29.14 39.05 14.58
N VAL A 132 29.71 37.88 14.91
CA VAL A 132 30.59 37.71 16.07
C VAL A 132 31.85 38.57 15.92
N ALA A 133 32.51 38.51 14.76
CA ALA A 133 33.70 39.31 14.48
C ALA A 133 33.42 40.81 14.60
N LYS A 134 32.26 41.29 14.13
CA LYS A 134 31.86 42.70 14.26
C LYS A 134 31.77 43.16 15.71
N LYS A 135 31.34 42.29 16.64
CA LYS A 135 31.33 42.60 18.08
C LYS A 135 32.73 42.71 18.66
N GLY A 136 33.69 41.93 18.13
CA GLY A 136 35.09 42.02 18.53
C GLY A 136 35.82 43.26 18.02
N LEU A 137 35.39 43.83 16.88
CA LEU A 137 36.03 45.02 16.28
C LEU A 137 36.03 46.25 17.19
N GLU A 138 35.03 46.39 18.07
CA GLU A 138 34.91 47.53 19.00
C GLU A 138 36.09 47.63 19.98
N PHE A 139 36.74 46.50 20.29
CA PHE A 139 37.85 46.43 21.26
C PHE A 139 39.23 46.52 20.61
N GLN A 140 39.33 46.37 19.28
CA GLN A 140 40.61 46.33 18.56
C GLN A 140 41.45 47.62 18.71
N PRO A 141 40.88 48.84 18.64
CA PRO A 141 41.66 50.05 18.80
C PRO A 141 42.30 50.17 20.20
N GLU A 142 41.56 49.79 21.25
CA GLU A 142 42.05 49.83 22.64
C GLU A 142 43.15 48.80 22.87
N ILE A 143 42.97 47.57 22.35
CA ILE A 143 44.00 46.52 22.39
C ILE A 143 45.28 46.98 21.67
N GLN A 144 45.15 47.55 20.47
CA GLN A 144 46.29 48.07 19.71
C GLN A 144 47.00 49.21 20.44
N HIS A 145 46.24 50.13 21.04
CA HIS A 145 46.79 51.22 21.85
C HIS A 145 47.58 50.70 23.06
N LEU A 146 47.00 49.80 23.86
CA LEU A 146 47.66 49.22 25.04
C LEU A 146 48.92 48.43 24.66
N THR A 147 48.82 47.61 23.61
CA THR A 147 49.96 46.82 23.11
C THR A 147 51.08 47.73 22.59
N GLY A 148 50.73 48.82 21.89
CA GLY A 148 51.69 49.82 21.44
C GLY A 148 52.39 50.53 22.61
N ALA A 149 51.64 50.92 23.64
CA ALA A 149 52.18 51.53 24.86
C ALA A 149 53.13 50.58 25.60
N MET A 150 52.77 49.30 25.74
CA MET A 150 53.62 48.27 26.32
C MET A 150 54.93 48.10 25.54
N HIS A 151 54.87 48.12 24.21
CA HIS A 151 56.06 48.02 23.35
C HIS A 151 57.00 49.23 23.51
N LEU A 152 56.45 50.44 23.68
CA LEU A 152 57.24 51.64 23.97
C LEU A 152 58.00 51.53 25.30
N ILE A 153 57.38 50.96 26.35
CA ILE A 153 58.06 50.73 27.64
C ILE A 153 59.24 49.78 27.47
N LEU A 154 59.07 48.68 26.75
CA LEU A 154 60.16 47.73 26.47
C LEU A 154 61.31 48.39 25.72
N LYS A 155 60.99 49.18 24.69
CA LYS A 155 61.96 49.95 23.92
C LYS A 155 62.70 50.98 24.78
N GLN A 156 62.01 51.68 25.68
CA GLN A 156 62.60 52.64 26.60
C GLN A 156 63.55 51.98 27.61
N ALA A 157 63.23 50.77 28.07
CA ALA A 157 64.07 49.97 28.95
C ALA A 157 65.23 49.27 28.22
N GLY A 158 65.28 49.31 26.88
CA GLY A 158 66.32 48.66 26.08
C GLY A 158 66.24 47.12 26.08
N VAL A 159 65.07 46.56 26.37
CA VAL A 159 64.85 45.11 26.48
C VAL A 159 63.87 44.62 25.42
N ALA A 160 64.04 43.37 24.98
CA ALA A 160 63.20 42.79 23.92
C ALA A 160 61.94 42.11 24.46
N VAL A 161 62.00 41.59 25.69
CA VAL A 161 60.93 40.80 26.31
C VAL A 161 60.66 41.29 27.74
N PRO A 162 59.42 41.19 28.23
CA PRO A 162 59.04 41.73 29.54
C PRO A 162 59.75 41.09 30.72
N GLU A 163 60.23 39.85 30.60
CA GLU A 163 60.96 39.15 31.66
C GLU A 163 62.34 39.78 31.94
N GLN A 164 62.85 40.60 31.03
CA GLN A 164 64.12 41.31 31.17
C GLN A 164 63.96 42.71 31.80
N LEU A 165 62.73 43.16 32.06
CA LEU A 165 62.49 44.48 32.67
C LEU A 165 63.09 44.51 34.08
N PRO A 166 64.02 45.45 34.38
CA PRO A 166 64.55 45.59 35.72
C PRO A 166 63.45 46.04 36.68
N THR A 167 63.52 45.58 37.93
CA THR A 167 62.61 46.01 38.99
C THR A 167 62.67 47.52 39.16
N GLY A 168 61.51 48.18 39.01
CA GLY A 168 61.43 49.63 39.06
C GLY A 168 60.14 50.19 38.44
N PRO A 169 60.05 51.52 38.27
CA PRO A 169 58.83 52.19 37.79
C PRO A 169 58.35 51.69 36.42
N LEU A 170 59.27 51.37 35.51
CA LEU A 170 58.93 50.85 34.17
C LEU A 170 58.30 49.45 34.22
N ALA A 171 58.80 48.57 35.09
CA ALA A 171 58.21 47.24 35.30
C ALA A 171 56.80 47.34 35.90
N VAL A 172 56.58 48.27 36.85
CA VAL A 172 55.25 48.53 37.42
C VAL A 172 54.29 49.10 36.36
N ALA A 173 54.75 50.05 35.54
CA ALA A 173 53.95 50.62 34.46
C ALA A 173 53.56 49.56 33.41
N TYR A 174 54.50 48.68 33.03
CA TYR A 174 54.21 47.55 32.14
C TYR A 174 53.18 46.60 32.75
N ALA A 175 53.34 46.22 34.03
CA ALA A 175 52.40 45.33 34.71
C ALA A 175 50.99 45.92 34.78
N ASN A 176 50.86 47.23 35.04
CA ASN A 176 49.56 47.91 35.06
C ASN A 176 48.88 47.89 33.68
N LEU A 177 49.62 48.21 32.60
CA LEU A 177 49.08 48.11 31.24
C LEU A 177 48.70 46.67 30.87
N ASN A 178 49.45 45.68 31.35
CA ASN A 178 49.13 44.27 31.11
C ASN A 178 47.82 43.86 31.82
N VAL A 179 47.57 44.37 33.03
CA VAL A 179 46.29 44.17 33.73
C VAL A 179 45.14 44.84 32.98
N GLU A 180 45.35 46.03 32.44
CA GLU A 180 44.35 46.71 31.59
C GLU A 180 44.09 45.94 30.29
N LEU A 181 45.12 45.46 29.62
CA LEU A 181 45.01 44.63 28.42
C LEU A 181 44.22 43.36 28.71
N ALA A 182 44.53 42.65 29.81
CA ALA A 182 43.80 41.47 30.23
C ALA A 182 42.31 41.77 30.50
N ARG A 183 42.00 42.95 31.08
CA ARG A 183 40.62 43.39 31.31
C ARG A 183 39.87 43.66 29.99
N VAL A 184 40.52 44.29 29.02
CA VAL A 184 39.93 44.54 27.70
C VAL A 184 39.73 43.23 26.94
N GLN A 185 40.70 42.31 27.00
CA GLN A 185 40.58 40.97 26.42
C GLN A 185 39.44 40.17 27.04
N PHE A 186 39.26 40.23 28.38
CA PHE A 186 38.12 39.60 29.04
C PHE A 186 36.78 40.15 28.54
N LYS A 187 36.66 41.48 28.38
CA LYS A 187 35.46 42.11 27.81
C LYS A 187 35.22 41.67 26.35
N LEU A 188 36.27 41.60 25.53
CA LEU A 188 36.20 41.09 24.17
C LEU A 188 35.64 39.66 24.15
N THR A 189 36.23 38.74 24.92
CA THR A 189 35.77 37.34 24.97
C THR A 189 34.34 37.22 25.48
N THR A 190 33.95 38.06 26.45
CA THR A 190 32.56 38.10 26.94
C THR A 190 31.61 38.57 25.84
N ALA A 191 31.95 39.65 25.12
CA ALA A 191 31.14 40.15 24.02
C ALA A 191 31.02 39.15 22.85
N GLU A 192 32.10 38.44 22.53
CA GLU A 192 32.09 37.36 21.54
C GLU A 192 31.23 36.18 22.01
N LEU A 193 31.34 35.79 23.27
CA LEU A 193 30.51 34.73 23.85
C LEU A 193 29.02 35.10 23.79
N ASP A 194 28.66 36.31 24.22
CA ASP A 194 27.29 36.80 24.16
C ASP A 194 26.76 36.83 22.72
N ALA A 195 27.60 37.25 21.77
CA ALA A 195 27.26 37.23 20.35
C ALA A 195 27.04 35.81 19.81
N ARG A 196 27.89 34.85 20.22
CA ARG A 196 27.75 33.44 19.84
C ARG A 196 26.49 32.82 20.43
N VAL A 197 26.21 33.05 21.72
CA VAL A 197 24.99 32.60 22.39
C VAL A 197 23.75 33.20 21.72
N TYR A 198 23.75 34.50 21.43
CA TYR A 198 22.68 35.15 20.68
C TYR A 198 22.51 34.49 19.31
N GLY A 199 23.60 34.32 18.55
CA GLY A 199 23.53 33.84 17.18
C GLY A 199 23.04 32.39 17.08
N MET A 200 23.42 31.52 18.02
CA MET A 200 22.88 30.15 18.10
C MET A 200 21.39 30.14 18.40
N GLY A 201 20.91 31.05 19.26
CA GLY A 201 19.48 31.18 19.57
C GLY A 201 18.66 31.82 18.44
N HIS A 202 19.30 32.53 17.50
CA HIS A 202 18.66 33.34 16.47
C HIS A 202 19.20 33.01 15.07
N LEU A 203 19.43 31.72 14.77
CA LEU A 203 19.99 31.30 13.48
C LEU A 203 19.19 31.80 12.25
N THR A 204 17.89 32.05 12.42
CA THR A 204 17.01 32.62 11.40
C THR A 204 17.36 34.07 11.02
N ASP A 205 17.97 34.83 11.93
CA ASP A 205 18.41 36.20 11.66
C ASP A 205 19.54 36.25 10.61
N PHE A 206 20.25 35.13 10.41
CA PHE A 206 21.36 34.94 9.47
C PHE A 206 20.92 34.23 8.18
N GLN A 207 19.63 34.27 7.86
CA GLN A 207 19.05 33.68 6.65
C GLN A 207 18.57 34.73 5.65
N LYS A 208 19.08 35.96 5.71
CA LYS A 208 18.51 37.13 4.99
C LYS A 208 18.93 37.25 3.53
N LEU A 209 19.89 36.44 3.06
CA LEU A 209 20.35 36.54 1.66
C LEU A 209 19.36 35.91 0.71
N ALA A 210 19.26 36.46 -0.51
CA ALA A 210 18.37 35.94 -1.54
C ALA A 210 18.56 34.42 -1.81
N PRO A 211 19.79 33.88 -1.93
CA PRO A 211 19.99 32.44 -2.12
C PRO A 211 19.51 31.59 -0.94
N GLN A 212 19.57 32.12 0.29
CA GLN A 212 19.08 31.41 1.48
C GLN A 212 17.55 31.38 1.52
N GLN A 213 16.90 32.48 1.13
CA GLN A 213 15.45 32.56 1.01
C GLN A 213 14.92 31.64 -0.10
N GLU A 214 15.65 31.53 -1.21
CA GLU A 214 15.33 30.59 -2.29
C GLU A 214 15.43 29.13 -1.82
N TYR A 215 16.51 28.77 -1.11
CA TYR A 215 16.64 27.46 -0.47
C TYR A 215 15.46 27.15 0.48
N LEU A 216 15.11 28.09 1.37
CA LEU A 216 14.01 27.91 2.31
C LEU A 216 12.66 27.71 1.59
N LYS A 217 12.45 28.40 0.47
CA LYS A 217 11.28 28.20 -0.38
C LYS A 217 11.26 26.79 -0.96
N HIS A 218 12.37 26.32 -1.54
CA HIS A 218 12.46 24.95 -2.07
C HIS A 218 12.26 23.90 -0.97
N TYR A 219 12.82 24.11 0.21
CA TYR A 219 12.60 23.25 1.37
C TYR A 219 11.12 23.17 1.77
N HIS A 220 10.42 24.30 1.81
CA HIS A 220 9.00 24.33 2.13
C HIS A 220 8.12 23.70 1.04
N GLU A 221 8.51 23.82 -0.23
CA GLU A 221 7.86 23.10 -1.33
C GLU A 221 8.01 21.58 -1.16
N VAL A 222 9.18 21.08 -0.72
CA VAL A 222 9.38 19.66 -0.38
C VAL A 222 8.48 19.23 0.78
N GLU A 223 8.42 20.01 1.86
CA GLU A 223 7.57 19.72 3.03
C GLU A 223 6.07 19.68 2.64
N THR A 224 5.64 20.62 1.79
CA THR A 224 4.26 20.65 1.27
C THR A 224 3.98 19.40 0.43
N LEU A 225 4.91 19.00 -0.42
CA LEU A 225 4.79 17.82 -1.26
C LEU A 225 4.73 16.52 -0.43
N GLU A 226 5.48 16.43 0.66
CA GLU A 226 5.41 15.30 1.61
C GLU A 226 4.01 15.21 2.26
N LYS A 227 3.44 16.34 2.66
CA LYS A 227 2.06 16.41 3.19
C LYS A 227 1.03 15.98 2.14
N GLU A 228 1.18 16.42 0.89
CA GLU A 228 0.31 15.99 -0.23
C GLU A 228 0.41 14.46 -0.45
N ILE A 229 1.62 13.90 -0.46
CA ILE A 229 1.86 12.47 -0.61
C ILE A 229 1.19 11.70 0.53
N PHE A 230 1.30 12.18 1.76
CA PHE A 230 0.66 11.56 2.92
C PHE A 230 -0.87 11.54 2.77
N ALA A 231 -1.48 12.66 2.36
CA ALA A 231 -2.93 12.74 2.14
C ALA A 231 -3.41 11.81 1.00
N LEU A 232 -2.62 11.70 -0.08
CA LEU A 232 -2.89 10.77 -1.17
C LEU A 232 -2.76 9.31 -0.74
N GLN A 233 -1.79 9.00 0.13
CA GLN A 233 -1.60 7.66 0.69
C GLN A 233 -2.77 7.27 1.61
N GLU A 234 -3.23 8.18 2.47
CA GLU A 234 -4.42 7.97 3.29
C GLU A 234 -5.66 7.73 2.43
N SER A 235 -5.85 8.53 1.38
CA SER A 235 -6.95 8.37 0.42
C SER A 235 -6.89 7.02 -0.30
N THR A 236 -5.68 6.60 -0.73
CA THR A 236 -5.46 5.30 -1.37
C THR A 236 -5.83 4.14 -0.44
N ASN A 237 -5.43 4.21 0.84
CA ASN A 237 -5.80 3.22 1.85
C ASN A 237 -7.31 3.17 2.09
N LYS A 238 -7.97 4.33 2.11
CA LYS A 238 -9.44 4.40 2.22
C LYS A 238 -10.14 3.73 1.04
N PHE A 239 -9.69 4.01 -0.20
CA PHE A 239 -10.25 3.36 -1.38
C PHE A 239 -9.99 1.86 -1.40
N HIS A 240 -8.84 1.41 -0.90
CA HIS A 240 -8.53 -0.01 -0.76
C HIS A 240 -9.52 -0.71 0.20
N GLY A 241 -9.80 -0.11 1.36
CA GLY A 241 -10.81 -0.61 2.29
C GLY A 241 -12.22 -0.63 1.67
N GLN A 242 -12.61 0.46 1.00
CA GLN A 242 -13.90 0.53 0.30
C GLN A 242 -14.04 -0.52 -0.81
N LEU A 243 -12.94 -0.83 -1.51
CA LEU A 243 -12.92 -1.84 -2.55
C LEU A 243 -13.13 -3.24 -1.95
N TYR A 244 -12.46 -3.54 -0.84
CA TYR A 244 -12.68 -4.77 -0.07
C TYR A 244 -14.14 -4.90 0.38
N ASP A 245 -14.69 -3.85 1.01
CA ASP A 245 -16.08 -3.85 1.48
C ASP A 245 -17.08 -4.05 0.33
N ALA A 246 -16.84 -3.41 -0.82
CA ALA A 246 -17.67 -3.56 -2.00
C ALA A 246 -17.64 -5.00 -2.56
N PHE A 247 -16.47 -5.66 -2.54
CA PHE A 247 -16.35 -7.05 -2.93
C PHE A 247 -17.03 -8.01 -1.96
N VAL A 248 -16.90 -7.79 -0.65
CA VAL A 248 -17.60 -8.60 0.36
C VAL A 248 -19.11 -8.45 0.19
N ALA A 249 -19.61 -7.23 0.01
CA ALA A 249 -21.03 -6.97 -0.22
C ALA A 249 -21.55 -7.66 -1.49
N TYR A 250 -20.80 -7.57 -2.59
CA TYR A 250 -21.13 -8.26 -3.83
C TYR A 250 -21.15 -9.78 -3.63
N ARG A 251 -20.13 -10.35 -2.96
CA ARG A 251 -20.05 -11.80 -2.72
C ARG A 251 -21.25 -12.28 -1.91
N ASN A 252 -21.60 -11.57 -0.84
CA ASN A 252 -22.75 -11.94 0.00
C ASN A 252 -24.05 -11.89 -0.81
N ALA A 253 -24.26 -10.82 -1.59
CA ALA A 253 -25.41 -10.70 -2.48
C ALA A 253 -25.46 -11.84 -3.50
N ALA A 254 -24.31 -12.23 -4.07
CA ALA A 254 -24.21 -13.36 -4.98
C ALA A 254 -24.60 -14.66 -4.26
N LEU A 255 -24.03 -14.96 -3.09
CA LEU A 255 -24.33 -16.19 -2.35
C LEU A 255 -25.82 -16.35 -2.02
N GLU A 256 -26.53 -15.25 -1.77
CA GLU A 256 -27.97 -15.26 -1.49
C GLU A 256 -28.84 -15.61 -2.72
N THR A 257 -28.28 -15.62 -3.94
CA THR A 257 -29.05 -15.89 -5.17
C THR A 257 -29.36 -17.36 -5.42
N LEU A 258 -28.55 -18.29 -4.92
CA LEU A 258 -28.73 -19.73 -5.11
C LEU A 258 -28.61 -20.47 -3.79
N GLY A 259 -29.61 -21.30 -3.50
CA GLY A 259 -29.58 -22.22 -2.36
C GLY A 259 -29.56 -23.69 -2.78
N TYR A 260 -29.55 -24.57 -1.77
CA TYR A 260 -29.64 -26.02 -1.96
C TYR A 260 -30.76 -26.46 -2.92
N TRP A 261 -31.95 -25.87 -2.80
CA TRP A 261 -33.12 -26.28 -3.58
C TRP A 261 -32.99 -25.92 -5.06
N ASP A 262 -32.31 -24.82 -5.38
CA ASP A 262 -32.01 -24.43 -6.76
C ASP A 262 -31.01 -25.42 -7.38
N PHE A 263 -29.99 -25.83 -6.62
CA PHE A 263 -29.06 -26.88 -7.06
C PHE A 263 -29.71 -28.26 -7.13
N PHE A 264 -30.71 -28.55 -6.29
CA PHE A 264 -31.52 -29.76 -6.38
C PHE A 264 -32.33 -29.78 -7.67
N TYR A 265 -33.00 -28.68 -7.99
CA TYR A 265 -33.72 -28.49 -9.26
C TYR A 265 -32.78 -28.65 -10.47
N PHE A 266 -31.63 -27.98 -10.45
CA PHE A 266 -30.59 -28.11 -11.47
C PHE A 266 -30.08 -29.55 -11.63
N SER A 267 -29.88 -30.26 -10.52
CA SER A 267 -29.42 -31.65 -10.53
C SER A 267 -30.44 -32.60 -11.13
N VAL A 268 -31.73 -32.41 -10.84
CA VAL A 268 -32.83 -33.16 -11.49
C VAL A 268 -32.88 -32.85 -12.98
N GLY A 269 -32.76 -31.59 -13.37
CA GLY A 269 -32.70 -31.19 -14.78
C GLY A 269 -31.52 -31.84 -15.52
N ALA A 270 -30.33 -31.81 -14.92
CA ALA A 270 -29.15 -32.48 -15.47
C ALA A 270 -29.34 -34.00 -15.59
N ALA A 271 -29.88 -34.66 -14.56
CA ALA A 271 -30.08 -36.10 -14.58
C ALA A 271 -31.14 -36.57 -15.58
N THR A 272 -32.18 -35.76 -15.79
CA THR A 272 -33.23 -36.01 -16.78
C THR A 272 -32.88 -35.51 -18.17
N THR A 273 -31.69 -34.90 -18.35
CA THR A 273 -31.26 -34.21 -19.57
C THR A 273 -32.18 -33.05 -20.00
N ALA A 274 -33.08 -32.61 -19.11
CA ALA A 274 -33.94 -31.44 -19.29
C ALA A 274 -33.22 -30.20 -18.73
N THR A 275 -32.41 -29.55 -19.56
CA THR A 275 -31.68 -28.34 -19.16
C THR A 275 -32.52 -27.10 -19.45
N PHE A 276 -33.00 -26.43 -18.39
CA PHE A 276 -33.80 -25.20 -18.50
C PHE A 276 -32.96 -23.93 -18.69
N GLY A 277 -31.65 -24.00 -18.42
CA GLY A 277 -30.71 -22.90 -18.70
C GLY A 277 -30.69 -21.79 -17.67
N ASP A 278 -31.50 -21.89 -16.62
CA ASP A 278 -31.58 -21.02 -15.46
C ASP A 278 -30.26 -20.98 -14.67
N ILE A 279 -29.62 -22.14 -14.50
CA ILE A 279 -28.29 -22.30 -13.90
C ILE A 279 -27.38 -22.99 -14.92
N ALA A 280 -26.23 -22.38 -15.19
CA ALA A 280 -25.25 -22.90 -16.15
C ALA A 280 -23.85 -23.04 -15.54
N PRO A 281 -23.15 -24.17 -15.76
CA PRO A 281 -21.80 -24.35 -15.24
C PRO A 281 -20.78 -23.47 -15.98
N ASN A 282 -20.10 -22.59 -15.24
CA ASN A 282 -19.11 -21.65 -15.79
C ASN A 282 -17.69 -22.24 -15.79
N SER A 283 -17.30 -22.89 -14.69
CA SER A 283 -15.96 -23.44 -14.49
C SER A 283 -15.77 -24.79 -15.16
N LYS A 284 -14.54 -25.08 -15.64
CA LYS A 284 -14.16 -26.39 -16.19
C LYS A 284 -14.45 -27.53 -15.21
N VAL A 285 -14.19 -27.31 -13.92
CA VAL A 285 -14.38 -28.31 -12.86
C VAL A 285 -15.86 -28.68 -12.75
N VAL A 286 -16.73 -27.69 -12.64
CA VAL A 286 -18.18 -27.91 -12.53
C VAL A 286 -18.74 -28.52 -13.80
N ARG A 287 -18.30 -28.07 -14.99
CA ARG A 287 -18.72 -28.69 -16.27
C ARG A 287 -18.41 -30.18 -16.30
N ILE A 288 -17.21 -30.59 -15.89
CA ILE A 288 -16.84 -32.01 -15.80
C ILE A 288 -17.75 -32.76 -14.82
N LEU A 289 -18.01 -32.19 -13.64
CA LEU A 289 -18.89 -32.79 -12.64
C LEU A 289 -20.32 -32.98 -13.16
N VAL A 290 -20.88 -31.97 -13.84
CA VAL A 290 -22.20 -32.05 -14.47
C VAL A 290 -22.21 -33.12 -15.56
N CYS A 291 -21.19 -33.18 -16.42
CA CYS A 291 -21.08 -34.24 -17.43
C CYS A 291 -21.04 -35.64 -16.80
N LEU A 292 -20.26 -35.83 -15.73
CA LEU A 292 -20.19 -37.10 -15.00
C LEU A 292 -21.57 -37.49 -14.42
N GLN A 293 -22.30 -36.52 -13.87
CA GLN A 293 -23.66 -36.75 -13.39
C GLN A 293 -24.60 -37.19 -14.52
N VAL A 294 -24.57 -36.51 -15.66
CA VAL A 294 -25.39 -36.85 -16.83
C VAL A 294 -25.09 -38.27 -17.30
N PHE A 295 -23.82 -38.65 -17.45
CA PHE A 295 -23.44 -40.01 -17.85
C PHE A 295 -23.90 -41.07 -16.85
N ALA A 296 -23.73 -40.80 -15.55
CA ALA A 296 -24.23 -41.69 -14.49
C ALA A 296 -25.76 -41.83 -14.54
N SER A 297 -26.47 -40.76 -14.89
CA SER A 297 -27.93 -40.73 -14.94
C SER A 297 -28.50 -41.47 -16.15
N ILE A 298 -27.86 -41.35 -17.31
CA ILE A 298 -28.22 -42.13 -18.52
C ILE A 298 -28.01 -43.62 -18.24
N ALA A 299 -26.86 -43.99 -17.66
CA ALA A 299 -26.58 -45.38 -17.29
C ALA A 299 -27.60 -45.93 -16.27
N GLY A 300 -27.93 -45.13 -15.24
CA GLY A 300 -28.92 -45.47 -14.22
C GLY A 300 -30.33 -45.65 -14.81
N THR A 301 -30.78 -44.72 -15.65
CA THR A 301 -32.10 -44.76 -16.29
C THR A 301 -32.22 -45.94 -17.26
N GLY A 302 -31.22 -46.17 -18.11
CA GLY A 302 -31.18 -47.32 -19.00
C GLY A 302 -31.23 -48.65 -18.24
N PHE A 303 -30.54 -48.71 -17.10
CA PHE A 303 -30.59 -49.85 -16.20
C PHE A 303 -32.00 -50.08 -15.62
N VAL A 304 -32.67 -49.04 -15.11
CA VAL A 304 -34.05 -49.14 -14.58
C VAL A 304 -35.04 -49.56 -15.67
N MET A 305 -34.95 -49.00 -16.88
CA MET A 305 -35.86 -49.34 -17.98
C MET A 305 -35.71 -50.79 -18.44
N SER A 306 -34.48 -51.34 -18.38
CA SER A 306 -34.23 -52.75 -18.67
C SER A 306 -34.92 -53.69 -17.67
N ARG A 307 -35.16 -53.25 -16.42
CA ARG A 307 -35.92 -54.02 -15.43
C ARG A 307 -37.41 -53.99 -15.71
N LEU A 308 -37.98 -52.80 -15.96
CA LEU A 308 -39.40 -52.63 -16.25
C LEU A 308 -39.86 -53.41 -17.48
N THR A 309 -38.97 -53.61 -18.46
CA THR A 309 -39.26 -54.41 -19.66
C THR A 309 -39.09 -55.91 -19.44
N ARG A 310 -38.18 -56.34 -18.55
CA ARG A 310 -37.94 -57.75 -18.24
C ARG A 310 -39.02 -58.38 -17.35
N ASP A 311 -39.67 -57.58 -16.51
CA ASP A 311 -40.74 -58.05 -15.60
C ASP A 311 -42.15 -58.00 -16.25
N ARG A 312 -42.28 -57.68 -17.54
CA ARG A 312 -43.56 -57.82 -18.26
C ARG A 312 -43.83 -59.30 -18.56
N PRO A 313 -44.94 -59.89 -18.09
CA PRO A 313 -45.29 -61.26 -18.44
C PRO A 313 -45.53 -61.34 -19.95
N THR A 314 -44.69 -62.10 -20.65
CA THR A 314 -44.95 -62.47 -22.05
C THR A 314 -46.25 -63.26 -22.09
N LYS A 315 -47.29 -62.69 -22.71
CA LYS A 315 -48.57 -63.36 -22.95
C LYS A 315 -48.26 -64.69 -23.67
N PRO A 316 -48.68 -65.86 -23.16
CA PRO A 316 -48.37 -67.12 -23.80
C PRO A 316 -48.96 -67.15 -25.22
N PRO A 317 -48.26 -67.74 -26.21
CA PRO A 317 -48.75 -67.81 -27.57
C PRO A 317 -50.07 -68.57 -27.58
N ALA A 318 -51.07 -68.02 -28.28
CA ALA A 318 -52.38 -68.63 -28.45
C ALA A 318 -52.20 -70.06 -29.01
N GLU A 319 -52.63 -71.03 -28.22
CA GLU A 319 -52.67 -72.44 -28.57
C GLU A 319 -53.54 -72.61 -29.81
N LYS A 320 -52.90 -72.91 -30.96
CA LYS A 320 -53.61 -73.34 -32.15
C LYS A 320 -54.17 -74.72 -31.87
N THR A 321 -55.47 -74.80 -31.64
CA THR A 321 -56.22 -76.05 -31.63
C THR A 321 -56.42 -76.54 -33.08
N PRO A 322 -56.40 -77.87 -33.30
CA PRO A 322 -56.25 -78.51 -34.62
C PRO A 322 -57.43 -78.31 -35.58
#